data_AF-A0A956XW02-F1
#
_entry.id   AF-A0A956XW02-F1
#
_cell.length_a   1.000
_cell.length_b   1.000
_cell.length_c   1.000
_cell.angle_alpha   90.00
_cell.angle_beta   90.00
_cell.angle_gamma   90.00
#
_symmetry.space_group_name_H-M   'P 1'
#
loop_
_entity.id
_entity.type
_entity.pdbx_description
1 polymer ?
#
loop_
_entity_poly.entity_id
_entity_poly.type
_entity_poly.pdbx_seq_one_letter_code
_entity_poly.pdbx_strand_id
1 'polypeptide(L)'
;RDEIGHLLSQPLEQAKSPAEAVPAYADLTPEWAAFVNKMKPQHWEALHALLLQEDVVARLDGIARSTFTTMDLLIDEINDVALSNLGDIVIETGETPAIEEEDMDDLRSLMAWAQENILQEI
;
A
#
# COMPACT_ATOMS: atom_id res chain seq x y z
N ARG A 1 -15.50 -18.43 -53.84
CA ARG A 1 -14.08 -18.16 -53.51
C ARG A 1 -14.14 -17.09 -52.47
N ASP A 2 -14.22 -17.56 -51.24
CA ASP A 2 -14.71 -16.85 -50.07
C ASP A 2 -13.46 -16.51 -49.25
N GLU A 3 -12.97 -15.28 -49.37
CA GLU A 3 -11.77 -14.81 -48.68
C GLU A 3 -12.13 -13.78 -47.58
N ILE A 4 -13.18 -14.06 -46.80
CA ILE A 4 -13.38 -13.47 -45.46
C ILE A 4 -13.67 -14.63 -44.49
N GLY A 5 -12.67 -15.50 -44.34
CA GLY A 5 -12.71 -16.71 -43.54
C GLY A 5 -11.79 -16.67 -42.31
N HIS A 6 -11.51 -15.48 -41.76
CA HIS A 6 -10.76 -15.35 -40.51
C HIS A 6 -11.11 -14.01 -39.86
N LEU A 7 -12.10 -13.97 -38.97
CA LEU A 7 -12.19 -12.96 -37.89
C LEU A 7 -13.35 -13.16 -36.90
N LEU A 8 -14.20 -14.19 -37.02
CA LEU A 8 -15.38 -14.34 -36.16
C LEU A 8 -15.48 -15.71 -35.48
N SER A 9 -14.39 -16.16 -34.86
CA SER A 9 -14.43 -17.23 -33.87
C SER A 9 -13.35 -16.99 -32.82
N GLN A 10 -13.37 -15.81 -32.21
CA GLN A 10 -12.98 -15.71 -30.82
C GLN A 10 -14.30 -15.67 -30.04
N PRO A 11 -14.53 -16.58 -29.06
CA PRO A 11 -15.45 -16.20 -28.01
C PRO A 11 -14.95 -14.86 -27.48
N LEU A 12 -15.88 -13.97 -27.18
CA LEU A 12 -15.60 -12.69 -26.56
C LEU A 12 -14.96 -12.98 -25.18
N GLU A 13 -13.66 -13.30 -25.15
CA GLU A 13 -12.76 -12.91 -24.08
C GLU A 13 -12.63 -11.39 -24.19
N GLN A 14 -13.75 -10.71 -23.94
CA GLN A 14 -13.76 -9.42 -23.30
C GLN A 14 -13.35 -9.63 -21.84
N ALA A 15 -12.19 -10.27 -21.61
CA ALA A 15 -11.37 -9.89 -20.49
C ALA A 15 -10.84 -8.51 -20.88
N LYS A 16 -11.63 -7.48 -20.56
CA LYS A 16 -11.05 -6.18 -20.22
C LYS A 16 -9.76 -6.50 -19.49
N SER A 17 -8.60 -6.03 -19.97
CA SER A 17 -7.45 -5.94 -19.07
C SER A 17 -7.97 -5.26 -17.81
N PRO A 18 -8.00 -5.92 -16.65
CA PRO A 18 -7.80 -5.18 -15.43
C PRO A 18 -6.28 -4.91 -15.48
N ALA A 19 -5.76 -3.72 -15.83
CA ALA A 19 -5.67 -2.61 -14.86
C ALA A 19 -5.68 -3.23 -13.47
N GLU A 20 -4.49 -3.46 -12.92
CA GLU A 20 -4.20 -4.28 -11.74
C GLU A 20 -5.47 -4.68 -11.02
N ALA A 21 -5.84 -5.96 -11.12
CA ALA A 21 -6.79 -6.50 -10.16
C ALA A 21 -6.10 -6.33 -8.81
N VAL A 22 -6.36 -5.19 -8.16
CA VAL A 22 -6.04 -4.89 -6.78
C VAL A 22 -6.33 -6.19 -6.06
N PRO A 23 -5.30 -6.89 -5.54
CA PRO A 23 -5.54 -8.16 -4.95
C PRO A 23 -6.58 -7.91 -3.87
N ALA A 24 -7.72 -8.61 -3.96
CA ALA A 24 -8.48 -8.84 -2.76
C ALA A 24 -7.44 -9.52 -1.85
N TYR A 25 -6.93 -8.79 -0.85
CA TYR A 25 -5.95 -9.22 0.15
C TYR A 25 -6.40 -10.46 0.96
N ALA A 26 -7.42 -11.17 0.50
CA ALA A 26 -7.93 -12.45 0.98
C ALA A 26 -6.83 -13.51 1.15
N ASP A 27 -5.69 -13.37 0.46
CA ASP A 27 -4.45 -14.06 0.76
C ASP A 27 -3.29 -13.07 0.62
N LEU A 28 -3.10 -12.18 1.61
CA LEU A 28 -1.83 -11.46 1.78
C LEU A 28 -0.68 -12.41 1.46
N THR A 29 0.21 -12.03 0.54
CA THR A 29 1.43 -12.81 0.34
C THR A 29 2.17 -12.89 1.68
N PRO A 30 2.96 -13.95 1.93
CA PRO A 30 3.66 -14.08 3.20
C PRO A 30 4.52 -12.84 3.57
N GLU A 31 5.01 -12.13 2.55
CA GLU A 31 5.80 -10.89 2.69
C GLU A 31 4.94 -9.75 3.21
N TRP A 32 3.78 -9.49 2.60
CA TRP A 32 2.85 -8.46 3.07
C TRP A 32 2.23 -8.81 4.43
N ALA A 33 1.94 -10.09 4.68
CA ALA A 33 1.46 -10.53 6.00
C ALA A 33 2.51 -10.27 7.10
N ALA A 34 3.79 -10.50 6.80
CA ALA A 34 4.90 -10.21 7.72
C ALA A 34 5.13 -8.70 7.89
N PHE A 35 4.95 -7.91 6.83
CA PHE A 35 4.94 -6.45 6.89
C PHE A 35 3.86 -5.98 7.86
N VAL A 36 2.59 -6.34 7.63
CA VAL A 36 1.43 -6.00 8.49
C VAL A 36 1.68 -6.37 9.95
N ASN A 37 2.16 -7.58 10.21
CA ASN A 37 2.34 -8.09 11.57
C ASN A 37 3.37 -7.27 12.38
N LYS A 38 4.39 -6.72 11.70
CA LYS A 38 5.41 -5.88 12.33
C LYS A 38 4.99 -4.41 12.46
N MET A 39 3.92 -3.99 11.78
CA MET A 39 3.45 -2.61 11.83
C MET A 39 2.74 -2.30 13.15
N LYS A 40 3.14 -1.18 13.76
CA LYS A 40 2.54 -0.65 15.00
C LYS A 40 1.40 0.32 14.67
N PRO A 41 0.49 0.63 15.62
CA PRO A 41 -0.61 1.57 15.39
C PRO A 41 -0.17 2.91 14.77
N GLN A 42 0.92 3.49 15.28
CA GLN A 42 1.45 4.75 14.75
C GLN A 42 1.99 4.65 13.32
N HIS A 43 2.42 3.45 12.89
CA HIS A 43 2.86 3.24 11.51
C HIS A 43 1.65 3.26 10.56
N TRP A 44 0.52 2.70 10.98
CA TRP A 44 -0.74 2.75 10.22
C TRP A 44 -1.29 4.17 10.12
N GLU A 45 -1.23 4.94 11.21
CA GLU A 45 -1.60 6.36 11.19
C GLU A 45 -0.71 7.17 10.26
N ALA A 46 0.59 6.87 10.22
CA ALA A 46 1.54 7.52 9.32
C ALA A 46 1.25 7.20 7.85
N LEU A 47 1.06 5.91 7.51
CA LEU A 47 0.66 5.50 6.16
C LEU A 47 -0.65 6.15 5.74
N HIS A 48 -1.65 6.21 6.64
CA HIS A 48 -2.91 6.87 6.34
C HIS A 48 -2.74 8.38 6.10
N ALA A 49 -1.89 9.06 6.87
CA ALA A 49 -1.57 10.47 6.64
C ALA A 49 -0.87 10.69 5.28
N LEU A 50 0.06 9.82 4.91
CA LEU A 50 0.77 9.85 3.64
C LEU A 50 -0.19 9.59 2.46
N LEU A 51 -1.09 8.62 2.57
CA LEU A 51 -2.09 8.30 1.54
C LEU A 51 -3.12 9.41 1.33
N LEU A 52 -3.44 10.18 2.37
CA LEU A 52 -4.34 11.33 2.26
C LEU A 52 -3.67 12.54 1.58
N GLN A 53 -2.34 12.59 1.56
CA GLN A 53 -1.53 13.71 1.03
C GLN A 53 -1.96 15.10 1.55
N GLU A 54 -2.60 15.14 2.72
CA GLU A 54 -3.13 16.36 3.33
C GLU A 54 -2.43 16.59 4.67
N ASP A 55 -1.78 17.75 4.79
CA ASP A 55 -1.04 18.17 5.98
C ASP A 55 -0.04 17.10 6.47
N VAL A 56 0.60 16.37 5.54
CA VAL A 56 1.46 15.20 5.81
C VAL A 56 2.48 15.49 6.92
N VAL A 57 3.26 16.57 6.77
CA VAL A 57 4.30 16.95 7.74
C VAL A 57 3.71 17.20 9.13
N ALA A 58 2.59 17.93 9.21
CA ALA A 58 1.95 18.25 10.48
C ALA A 58 1.33 17.01 11.15
N ARG A 59 0.76 16.09 10.36
CA ARG A 59 0.21 14.83 10.85
C ARG A 59 1.32 13.89 11.34
N LEU A 60 2.38 13.71 10.55
CA LEU A 60 3.51 12.87 10.95
C LEU A 60 4.24 13.41 12.18
N ASP A 61 4.45 14.73 12.27
CA ASP A 61 4.99 15.38 13.49
C ASP A 61 4.07 15.14 14.70
N GLY A 62 2.76 15.23 14.53
CA GLY A 62 1.78 14.93 15.57
C GLY A 62 1.85 13.48 16.07
N ILE A 63 1.87 12.52 15.14
CA ILE A 63 1.98 11.08 15.44
C ILE A 63 3.30 10.77 16.14
N ALA A 64 4.41 11.31 15.63
CA ALA A 64 5.73 11.13 16.19
C ALA A 64 5.80 11.66 17.63
N ARG A 65 5.29 12.87 17.88
CA ARG A 65 5.22 13.44 19.23
C ARG A 65 4.36 12.63 20.18
N SER A 66 3.23 12.12 19.70
CA SER A 66 2.34 11.26 20.51
C SER A 66 2.99 9.94 20.90
N THR A 67 4.01 9.51 20.17
CA THR A 67 4.75 8.26 20.41
C THR A 67 6.17 8.48 20.93
N PHE A 68 6.50 9.71 21.35
CA PHE A 68 7.84 10.09 21.85
C PHE A 68 8.98 9.75 20.86
N THR A 69 8.71 9.83 19.56
CA THR A 69 9.66 9.61 18.46
C THR A 69 9.80 10.87 17.59
N THR A 70 10.56 10.79 16.51
CA THR A 70 10.70 11.83 15.48
C THR A 70 10.08 11.38 14.16
N MET A 71 9.74 12.32 13.28
CA MET A 71 9.23 12.02 11.95
C MET A 71 10.20 11.13 11.16
N ASP A 72 11.49 11.46 11.16
CA ASP A 72 12.52 10.65 10.51
C ASP A 72 12.55 9.22 11.04
N LEU A 73 12.53 9.04 12.36
CA LEU A 73 12.58 7.70 12.97
C LEU A 73 11.29 6.91 12.69
N LEU A 74 10.14 7.58 12.66
CA LEU A 74 8.86 6.96 12.31
C LEU A 74 8.87 6.43 10.86
N ILE A 75 9.41 7.21 9.92
CA ILE A 75 9.54 6.81 8.52
C ILE A 75 10.58 5.70 8.38
N ASP A 76 11.73 5.83 9.04
CA ASP A 76 12.77 4.80 9.06
C ASP A 76 12.23 3.47 9.60
N GLU A 77 11.42 3.47 10.66
CA GLU A 77 10.78 2.26 11.18
C GLU A 77 9.86 1.59 10.13
N ILE A 78 9.11 2.38 9.35
CA ILE A 78 8.24 1.84 8.29
C ILE A 78 9.08 1.28 7.14
N ASN A 79 10.09 2.03 6.70
CA ASN A 79 10.99 1.60 5.64
C ASN A 79 11.84 0.40 6.03
N ASP A 80 12.27 0.27 7.28
CA ASP A 80 12.99 -0.91 7.77
C ASP A 80 12.10 -2.16 7.75
N VAL A 81 10.82 -2.00 8.13
CA VAL A 81 9.83 -3.09 8.03
C VAL A 81 9.53 -3.42 6.58
N ALA A 82 9.40 -2.44 5.69
CA ALA A 82 9.24 -2.67 4.25
C ALA A 82 10.45 -3.41 3.68
N LEU A 83 11.66 -2.89 3.88
CA LEU A 83 12.90 -3.45 3.35
C LEU A 83 13.15 -4.88 3.86
N SER A 84 12.83 -5.15 5.13
CA SER A 84 13.01 -6.46 5.73
C SER A 84 12.03 -7.53 5.26
N ASN A 85 10.87 -7.15 4.71
CA ASN A 85 9.82 -8.11 4.34
C ASN A 85 9.48 -8.09 2.85
N LEU A 86 9.39 -6.90 2.25
CA LEU A 86 9.10 -6.68 0.83
C LEU A 86 10.38 -6.58 -0.01
N GLY A 87 11.52 -6.29 0.63
CA GLY A 87 12.81 -6.14 -0.05
C GLY A 87 13.04 -4.75 -0.65
N ASP A 88 12.12 -3.80 -0.43
CA ASP A 88 12.19 -2.43 -0.92
C ASP A 88 11.69 -1.41 0.12
N ILE A 89 11.98 -0.12 -0.11
CA ILE A 89 11.44 0.99 0.70
C ILE A 89 10.14 1.47 0.05
N VAL A 90 9.19 1.91 0.87
CA VAL A 90 7.86 2.32 0.36
C VAL A 90 7.58 3.81 0.60
N ILE A 91 8.42 4.49 1.38
CA ILE A 91 8.33 5.92 1.66
C ILE A 91 9.62 6.60 1.24
N GLU A 92 9.51 7.58 0.35
CA GLU A 92 10.59 8.51 0.06
C GLU A 92 10.80 9.47 1.21
N THR A 93 12.04 9.56 1.67
CA THR A 93 12.46 10.56 2.66
C THR A 93 12.84 11.84 1.93
N GLY A 94 12.17 12.94 2.27
CA GLY A 94 12.37 14.24 1.63
C GLY A 94 11.83 15.40 2.46
N GLU A 95 11.80 16.61 1.90
CA GLU A 95 11.22 17.78 2.57
C GLU A 95 9.74 17.56 2.93
N THR A 96 9.02 16.84 2.07
CA THR A 96 7.72 16.28 2.36
C THR A 96 7.80 14.78 2.07
N PRO A 97 7.75 13.92 3.09
CA PRO A 97 7.78 12.48 2.88
C PRO A 97 6.53 12.04 2.10
N ALA A 98 6.70 11.10 1.18
CA ALA A 98 5.65 10.60 0.31
C ALA A 98 5.81 9.10 0.10
N ILE A 99 4.71 8.41 -0.18
CA ILE A 99 4.75 7.01 -0.60
C ILE A 99 5.20 6.97 -2.07
N GLU A 100 6.06 6.01 -2.41
CA GLU A 100 6.50 5.78 -3.79
C GLU A 100 5.28 5.52 -4.70
N GLU A 101 5.26 6.14 -5.89
CA GLU A 101 4.10 6.04 -6.79
C GLU A 101 3.79 4.59 -7.18
N GLU A 102 4.80 3.73 -7.25
CA GLU A 102 4.65 2.30 -7.53
C GLU A 102 3.99 1.52 -6.40
N ASP A 103 4.19 1.93 -5.14
CA ASP A 103 3.63 1.26 -3.96
C ASP A 103 2.30 1.87 -3.47
N MET A 104 1.88 3.01 -4.03
CA MET A 104 0.68 3.72 -3.58
C MET A 104 -0.60 2.89 -3.69
N ASP A 105 -0.80 2.18 -4.80
CA ASP A 105 -2.03 1.40 -5.02
C ASP A 105 -2.08 0.17 -4.10
N ASP A 106 -0.94 -0.51 -3.95
CA ASP A 106 -0.76 -1.61 -3.00
C ASP A 106 -1.00 -1.13 -1.57
N LEU A 107 -0.32 -0.09 -1.09
CA LEU A 107 -0.50 0.40 0.27
C LEU A 107 -1.92 0.90 0.55
N ARG A 108 -2.59 1.52 -0.43
CA ARG A 108 -3.99 1.92 -0.29
C ARG A 108 -4.90 0.72 -0.09
N SER A 109 -4.67 -0.32 -0.86
CA SER A 109 -5.48 -1.53 -0.86
C SER A 109 -5.20 -2.38 0.38
N LEU A 110 -3.94 -2.40 0.84
CA LEU A 110 -3.53 -2.95 2.13
C LEU A 110 -4.22 -2.21 3.28
N MET A 111 -4.30 -0.89 3.22
CA MET A 111 -4.95 -0.09 4.25
C MET A 111 -6.45 -0.39 4.32
N ALA A 112 -7.12 -0.52 3.17
CA ALA A 112 -8.52 -0.92 3.13
C ALA A 112 -8.71 -2.31 3.77
N TRP A 113 -7.88 -3.29 3.41
CA TRP A 113 -7.91 -4.62 4.02
C TRP A 113 -7.63 -4.57 5.52
N ALA A 114 -6.66 -3.79 5.97
CA ALA A 114 -6.30 -3.63 7.38
C ALA A 114 -7.45 -3.01 8.18
N GLN A 115 -8.19 -2.06 7.61
CA GLN A 115 -9.38 -1.49 8.26
C GLN A 115 -10.51 -2.52 8.42
N GLU A 116 -10.66 -3.44 7.48
CA GLU A 116 -11.68 -4.48 7.55
C GLU A 116 -11.28 -5.67 8.44
N ASN A 117 -9.99 -5.99 8.53
CA ASN A 117 -9.51 -7.22 9.18
C ASN A 117 -8.81 -6.98 10.53
N ILE A 118 -8.18 -5.83 10.74
CA ILE A 118 -7.44 -5.51 11.98
C ILE A 118 -8.28 -4.63 12.91
N LEU A 119 -9.07 -3.70 12.37
CA LEU A 119 -9.90 -2.77 13.17
C LEU A 119 -11.27 -3.33 13.58
N GLN A 120 -11.62 -4.56 13.20
CA GLN A 120 -12.83 -5.26 13.67
C GLN A 120 -12.62 -6.07 14.97
N GLU A 121 -11.39 -6.19 15.48
CA GLU A 121 -11.08 -6.93 16.72
C GLU A 121 -10.83 -6.05 17.96
N ILE A 122 -11.23 -4.76 17.94
CA ILE A 122 -11.15 -3.85 19.11
C ILE A 122 -12.55 -3.50 19.64
#